data_AF-A0A699WFJ8-F1
#
_entry.id   AF-A0A699WFJ8-F1
#
_cell.length_a   1.000
_cell.length_b   1.000
_cell.length_c   1.000
_cell.angle_alpha   90.00
_cell.angle_beta   90.00
_cell.angle_gamma   90.00
#
_symmetry.space_group_name_H-M   'P 1'
#
loop_
_entity.id
_entity.type
_entity.pdbx_description
1 polymer ?
#
loop_
_entity_poly.entity_id
_entity_poly.type
_entity_poly.pdbx_seq_one_letter_code
_entity_poly.pdbx_strand_id
1 'polypeptide(L)'
;VVFALKIWRHYLYGESCDVFTDHKSLKYIFTQRELNMRQRRWLELLKDYDTNIQYHPGKANVVADALSRKSGKIAGIKVEEEIIRDLERLDIELYVHRQHGY
;
A
#
# COMPACT_ATOMS: atom_id res chain seq x y z
N VAL A 1 0.66 0.75 -5.28
CA VAL A 1 -0.73 0.36 -5.58
C VAL A 1 -0.82 -0.98 -6.30
N VAL A 2 -0.55 -1.08 -7.61
CA VAL A 2 -0.74 -2.33 -8.40
C VAL A 2 -0.01 -3.54 -7.81
N PHE A 3 1.22 -3.34 -7.32
CA PHE A 3 1.97 -4.41 -6.64
C PHE A 3 1.31 -4.86 -5.33
N ALA A 4 0.76 -3.93 -4.55
CA ALA A 4 0.06 -4.25 -3.31
C ALA A 4 -1.19 -5.09 -3.62
N LEU A 5 -1.99 -4.73 -4.63
CA LEU A 5 -3.16 -5.51 -5.03
C LEU A 5 -2.82 -6.97 -5.37
N LYS A 6 -1.65 -7.21 -5.98
CA LYS A 6 -1.16 -8.58 -6.22
C LYS A 6 -0.84 -9.34 -4.95
N ILE A 7 -0.20 -8.69 -3.97
CA ILE A 7 0.18 -9.31 -2.69
C ILE A 7 -1.05 -9.66 -1.88
N TRP A 8 -2.01 -8.75 -1.81
CA TRP A 8 -3.21 -8.88 -0.99
C TRP A 8 -4.37 -9.54 -1.75
N ARG A 9 -4.10 -10.19 -2.89
CA ARG A 9 -5.14 -10.75 -3.78
C ARG A 9 -6.09 -11.68 -3.05
N HIS A 10 -5.59 -12.53 -2.15
CA HIS A 10 -6.42 -13.49 -1.41
C HIS A 10 -7.41 -12.82 -0.43
N TYR A 11 -7.21 -11.56 -0.07
CA TYR A 11 -8.15 -10.80 0.74
C TYR A 11 -9.05 -9.88 -0.09
N LEU A 12 -8.56 -9.40 -1.25
CA LEU A 12 -9.23 -8.37 -2.04
C LEU A 12 -10.05 -8.93 -3.21
N TYR A 13 -9.80 -10.18 -3.62
CA TYR A 13 -10.47 -10.74 -4.78
C TYR A 13 -11.91 -11.13 -4.44
N GLY A 14 -12.87 -10.56 -5.17
CA GLY A 14 -14.31 -10.74 -4.92
C GLY A 14 -14.91 -9.75 -3.91
N GLU A 15 -14.08 -8.94 -3.26
CA GLU A 15 -14.51 -7.93 -2.28
C GLU A 15 -14.38 -6.51 -2.85
N SER A 16 -15.33 -5.64 -2.51
CA SER A 16 -15.24 -4.21 -2.84
C SER A 16 -14.24 -3.52 -1.90
N CYS A 17 -13.25 -2.80 -2.44
CA CYS A 17 -12.30 -2.07 -1.60
C CYS A 17 -11.99 -0.65 -2.08
N ASP A 18 -11.84 0.26 -1.11
CA ASP A 18 -11.38 1.62 -1.35
C ASP A 18 -9.85 1.70 -1.34
N VAL A 19 -9.28 2.26 -2.39
CA VAL A 19 -7.83 2.43 -2.55
C VAL A 19 -7.48 3.90 -2.51
N PHE A 20 -6.91 4.34 -1.39
CA PHE A 20 -6.38 5.69 -1.23
C PHE A 20 -4.93 5.76 -1.72
N THR A 21 -4.62 6.70 -2.62
CA THR A 21 -3.29 6.85 -3.21
C THR A 21 -2.95 8.32 -3.44
N ASP A 22 -1.69 8.69 -3.21
CA ASP A 22 -1.15 10.00 -3.57
C ASP A 22 -0.80 10.13 -5.06
N HIS A 23 -0.97 9.04 -5.82
CA HIS A 23 -0.78 9.05 -7.26
C HIS A 23 -2.04 9.53 -7.99
N LYS A 24 -2.15 10.86 -8.15
CA LYS A 24 -3.33 11.54 -8.74
C LYS A 24 -3.77 10.99 -10.10
N SER A 25 -2.85 10.54 -10.96
CA SER A 25 -3.20 9.99 -12.28
C SER A 25 -3.98 8.68 -12.18
N LEU A 26 -3.76 7.88 -11.12
CA LEU A 26 -4.37 6.58 -10.96
C LEU A 26 -5.87 6.67 -10.64
N LYS A 27 -6.32 7.79 -10.05
CA LYS A 27 -7.73 8.08 -9.83
C LYS A 27 -8.54 8.01 -11.14
N TYR A 28 -7.94 8.38 -12.26
CA TYR A 28 -8.61 8.48 -13.56
C TYR A 28 -8.33 7.28 -14.48
N ILE A 29 -7.70 6.22 -13.97
CA ILE A 29 -7.24 5.09 -14.80
C ILE A 29 -8.37 4.40 -15.58
N PHE A 30 -9.59 4.42 -15.06
CA PHE A 30 -10.78 3.82 -15.70
C PHE A 30 -11.50 4.75 -16.68
N THR A 31 -11.34 6.08 -16.53
CA THR A 31 -12.09 7.07 -17.32
C THR A 31 -11.23 7.80 -18.35
N GLN A 32 -9.91 7.81 -18.16
CA GLN A 32 -8.98 8.50 -19.04
C GLN A 32 -8.91 7.81 -20.41
N ARG A 33 -9.20 8.58 -21.48
CA ARG A 33 -9.26 8.09 -22.86
C ARG A 33 -7.91 7.61 -23.40
N GLU A 34 -6.83 8.32 -23.07
CA GLU A 34 -5.49 8.02 -23.56
C GLU A 34 -4.59 7.53 -22.42
N LEU A 35 -4.29 6.23 -22.43
CA LEU A 35 -3.39 5.62 -21.47
C LEU A 35 -2.05 5.28 -22.11
N ASN A 36 -0.96 5.54 -21.39
CA ASN A 36 0.36 5.03 -21.78
C ASN A 36 0.47 3.51 -21.58
N MET A 37 1.48 2.87 -22.15
CA MET A 37 1.63 1.41 -22.10
C MET A 37 1.70 0.84 -20.67
N ARG A 38 2.28 1.58 -19.72
CA ARG A 38 2.33 1.17 -18.30
C ARG A 38 0.95 1.21 -17.66
N GLN A 39 0.19 2.28 -17.92
CA GLN A 39 -1.18 2.45 -17.43
C GLN A 39 -2.13 1.40 -18.02
N ARG A 40 -1.99 1.03 -19.30
CA ARG A 40 -2.79 -0.06 -19.90
C ARG A 40 -2.57 -1.40 -19.20
N ARG A 41 -1.31 -1.77 -18.96
CA ARG A 41 -0.96 -2.98 -18.19
C ARG A 41 -1.51 -2.94 -16.77
N TRP A 42 -1.55 -1.76 -16.14
CA TRP A 42 -2.16 -1.61 -14.83
C TRP A 42 -3.68 -1.74 -14.90
N LEU A 43 -4.31 -1.15 -15.92
CA LEU A 43 -5.76 -1.24 -16.12
C LEU A 43 -6.21 -2.69 -16.34
N GLU A 44 -5.48 -3.47 -17.14
CA GLU A 44 -5.76 -4.91 -17.33
C GLU A 44 -5.86 -5.65 -16.00
N LEU A 45 -4.93 -5.40 -15.08
CA LEU A 45 -4.96 -6.00 -13.75
C LEU A 45 -6.06 -5.43 -12.86
N LEU A 46 -6.24 -4.10 -12.88
CA LEU A 46 -7.20 -3.42 -12.00
C LEU A 46 -8.64 -3.81 -12.30
N LYS A 47 -8.95 -4.19 -13.54
CA LYS A 47 -10.27 -4.68 -13.95
C LYS A 47 -10.68 -5.98 -13.25
N ASP A 48 -9.74 -6.75 -12.72
CA ASP A 48 -10.02 -7.98 -11.97
C ASP A 48 -10.48 -7.72 -10.52
N TYR A 49 -10.41 -6.47 -10.05
CA TYR A 49 -10.76 -6.09 -8.68
C TYR A 49 -11.89 -5.06 -8.68
N ASP A 50 -12.84 -5.22 -7.74
CA ASP A 50 -13.85 -4.20 -7.46
C ASP A 50 -13.22 -3.11 -6.58
N THR A 51 -12.51 -2.18 -7.22
CA THR A 51 -11.72 -1.14 -6.53
C THR A 51 -12.22 0.26 -6.83
N ASN A 52 -12.44 1.04 -5.77
CA ASN A 52 -12.71 2.47 -5.85
C ASN A 52 -11.44 3.27 -5.53
N ILE A 53 -10.80 3.83 -6.56
CA ILE A 53 -9.51 4.52 -6.41
C ILE A 53 -9.72 6.00 -6.09
N GLN A 54 -9.30 6.42 -4.91
CA GLN A 54 -9.41 7.79 -4.41
C GLN A 54 -8.04 8.46 -4.27
N TYR A 55 -7.98 9.73 -4.66
CA TYR A 55 -6.77 10.52 -4.45
C TYR A 55 -6.72 11.01 -3.01
N HIS A 56 -5.62 10.72 -2.32
CA HIS A 56 -5.32 11.21 -0.98
C HIS A 56 -4.01 12.02 -1.02
N PRO A 57 -3.99 13.29 -0.59
CA PRO A 57 -2.79 14.12 -0.67
C PRO A 57 -1.59 13.47 0.04
N GLY A 58 -0.41 13.48 -0.59
CA GLY A 58 0.79 12.83 -0.04
C GLY A 58 1.16 13.30 1.38
N LYS A 59 0.90 14.57 1.72
CA LYS A 59 1.08 15.10 3.08
C LYS A 59 0.21 14.43 4.15
N ALA A 60 -0.92 13.85 3.75
CA ALA A 60 -1.82 13.10 4.61
C ALA A 60 -1.59 11.57 4.49
N ASN A 61 -0.73 11.13 3.56
CA ASN A 61 -0.40 9.73 3.31
C ASN A 61 0.82 9.26 4.11
N VAL A 62 1.05 9.84 5.30
CA VAL A 62 2.30 9.71 6.08
C VAL A 62 2.64 8.27 6.46
N VAL A 63 1.63 7.47 6.83
CA VAL A 63 1.83 6.06 7.22
C VAL A 63 2.29 5.24 6.01
N ALA A 64 1.57 5.33 4.89
CA ALA A 64 1.92 4.61 3.68
C ALA A 64 3.25 5.08 3.09
N ASP A 65 3.55 6.38 3.13
CA ASP A 65 4.83 6.95 2.71
C ASP A 65 5.98 6.39 3.58
N ALA A 66 5.83 6.37 4.90
CA ALA A 66 6.81 5.81 5.83
C ALA A 66 7.07 4.31 5.55
N LEU A 67 6.02 3.52 5.32
CA LEU A 67 6.14 2.09 4.99
C LEU A 67 6.74 1.84 3.59
N SER A 68 6.50 2.74 2.64
CA SER A 68 7.00 2.60 1.26
C SER A 68 8.49 2.92 1.13
N ARG A 69 9.04 3.71 2.06
CA ARG A 69 10.45 4.10 2.08
C ARG A 69 11.30 2.93 2.59
N LYS A 70 12.01 2.30 1.65
CA LYS A 70 13.02 1.28 1.96
C LYS A 70 14.02 1.86 2.98
N SER A 71 14.14 1.21 4.13
CA SER A 71 14.93 1.66 5.27
C SER A 71 16.39 1.94 4.93
N GLY A 72 16.74 3.20 4.65
CA GLY A 72 18.06 3.70 5.04
C GLY A 72 18.08 3.78 6.56
N LYS A 73 18.32 2.66 7.24
CA LYS A 73 18.32 2.49 8.72
C LYS A 73 17.13 3.18 9.41
N ILE A 74 16.09 2.42 9.74
CA ILE A 74 15.08 2.90 10.70
C ILE A 74 15.77 2.97 12.07
N ALA A 75 16.40 4.11 12.35
CA ALA A 75 17.03 4.39 13.63
C ALA A 75 15.92 4.66 14.65
N GLY A 76 15.44 3.59 15.28
CA GLY A 76 14.48 3.64 16.39
C GLY A 76 13.03 3.87 15.94
N ILE A 77 12.28 2.78 15.78
CA ILE A 77 10.82 2.87 15.81
C ILE A 77 10.43 3.15 17.26
N LYS A 78 9.91 4.35 17.55
CA LYS A 78 9.14 4.58 18.78
C LYS A 78 7.72 4.08 18.50
N VAL A 79 7.34 3.00 19.14
CA VAL A 79 5.98 2.44 19.09
C VAL A 79 5.24 2.94 20.33
N GLU A 80 4.02 3.43 20.16
CA GLU A 80 3.15 3.79 21.29
C GLU A 80 2.66 2.52 22.00
N GLU A 81 2.47 2.58 23.33
CA GLU A 81 2.07 1.42 24.12
C GLU A 81 0.75 0.79 23.65
N GLU A 82 -0.17 1.58 23.13
CA GLU A 82 -1.46 1.10 22.62
C GLU A 82 -1.27 0.15 21.44
N ILE A 83 -0.35 0.49 20.53
CA ILE A 83 -0.02 -0.35 19.36
C ILE A 83 0.62 -1.68 19.80
N ILE A 84 1.44 -1.66 20.86
CA ILE A 84 2.04 -2.89 21.40
C ILE A 84 0.95 -3.84 21.93
N ARG A 85 -0.02 -3.31 22.68
CA ARG A 85 -1.14 -4.09 23.22
C ARG A 85 -2.02 -4.66 22.12
N ASP A 86 -2.26 -3.90 21.05
CA ASP A 86 -3.02 -4.38 19.91
C ASP A 86 -2.30 -5.51 19.16
N LEU A 87 -0.99 -5.41 18.98
CA LEU A 87 -0.18 -6.46 18.36
C LEU A 87 -0.21 -7.77 19.18
N GLU A 88 -0.11 -7.66 20.50
CA GLU A 88 -0.24 -8.80 21.42
C GLU A 88 -1.64 -9.43 21.35
N ARG A 89 -2.70 -8.61 21.33
CA ARG A 89 -4.08 -9.09 21.20
C ARG A 89 -4.33 -9.79 19.87
N LEU A 90 -3.65 -9.37 18.81
CA LEU A 90 -3.77 -9.94 17.48
C LEU A 90 -2.82 -11.13 17.23
N ASP A 91 -2.05 -11.56 18.22
CA ASP A 91 -1.07 -12.65 18.13
C ASP A 91 -0.04 -12.41 17.00
N ILE A 92 0.39 -11.15 16.83
CA ILE A 92 1.35 -10.73 15.79
C ILE A 92 2.75 -10.65 16.40
N GLU A 93 3.61 -11.62 16.07
CA GLU A 93 5.02 -11.59 16.47
C GLU A 93 5.88 -10.65 15.59
N LEU A 94 6.70 -9.81 16.24
CA LEU A 94 7.66 -8.93 15.56
C LEU A 94 9.05 -9.57 15.47
N TYR A 95 9.52 -9.84 14.25
CA TYR A 95 10.88 -10.36 14.00
C TYR A 95 11.83 -9.26 13.51
N VAL A 96 12.89 -8.98 14.28
CA VAL A 96 13.93 -8.02 13.89
C VAL A 96 15.04 -8.73 13.13
N HIS A 97 15.09 -8.54 11.80
CA HIS A 97 16.19 -9.05 10.99
C HIS A 97 17.35 -8.03 10.94
N ARG A 98 18.45 -8.30 11.66
CA ARG A 98 19.68 -7.50 11.54
C ARG A 98 20.41 -7.83 10.24
N GLN A 99 20.36 -6.93 9.26
CA GLN A 99 21.30 -7.00 8.14
C GLN A 99 22.70 -6.63 8.63
N HIS A 100 23.62 -7.61 8.63
CA HIS A 100 25.05 -7.34 8.72
C HIS A 100 25.51 -6.80 7.36
N GLY A 101 25.98 -5.55 7.35
CA GLY A 101 26.58 -4.95 6.15
C GLY A 101 28.01 -5.45 5.94
N TYR A 102 28.35 -5.72 4.69
CA TYR A 102 29.72 -5.71 4.17
C TYR A 102 30.09 -4.30 3.74
#